data_AF-A0A4R8XSN9-F1
#
_entry.id   AF-A0A4R8XSN9-F1
#
_cell.length_a   1.000
_cell.length_b   1.000
_cell.length_c   1.000
_cell.angle_alpha   90.00
_cell.angle_beta   90.00
_cell.angle_gamma   90.00
#
_symmetry.space_group_name_H-M   'P 1'
#
loop_
_entity.id
_entity.type
_entity.pdbx_description
1 polymer ?
#
loop_
_entity_poly.entity_id
_entity_poly.type
_entity_poly.pdbx_seq_one_letter_code
_entity_poly.pdbx_strand_id
1 'polypeptide(L)'
;MSAVVAVGAVLLLGVSLAACTGVPAEPAATTAVPTTSATPDSSATPAPDPALVPTGTAAENLVYFNFLAAAVTKANPAADGRAYIDALVAGGFDRSAMEVSFDRTQADLVADSVQFSVRFAGECLIGQIGPASDGFHSVVAPILSTGLCLVGSSRQIDW
;
A
#
# COMPACT_ATOMS: atom_id res chain seq x y z
N MET A 1 -0.10 31.49 -45.68
CA MET A 1 1.33 31.85 -45.61
C MET A 1 1.50 32.88 -44.50
N SER A 2 1.84 32.45 -43.29
CA SER A 2 2.41 33.31 -42.25
C SER A 2 3.30 32.43 -41.39
N ALA A 3 4.61 32.65 -41.50
CA ALA A 3 5.65 31.97 -40.75
C ALA A 3 6.06 32.87 -39.59
N VAL A 4 6.22 32.33 -38.37
CA VAL A 4 7.00 32.98 -37.30
C VAL A 4 7.71 31.92 -36.44
N VAL A 5 9.02 31.83 -36.67
CA VAL A 5 10.16 31.73 -35.73
C VAL A 5 10.26 30.53 -34.78
N ALA A 6 11.32 29.74 -35.04
CA ALA A 6 11.89 28.72 -34.17
C ALA A 6 13.11 29.25 -33.39
N VAL A 7 13.52 28.42 -32.43
CA VAL A 7 14.82 28.35 -31.71
C VAL A 7 14.83 29.00 -30.33
N GLY A 8 14.36 28.23 -29.34
CA GLY A 8 14.62 28.45 -27.91
C GLY A 8 15.95 27.82 -27.49
N ALA A 9 16.77 28.62 -26.79
CA ALA A 9 18.13 28.30 -26.37
C ALA A 9 18.18 27.21 -25.28
N VAL A 10 19.11 26.28 -25.45
CA VAL A 10 19.48 25.25 -24.47
C VAL A 10 20.37 25.88 -23.39
N LEU A 11 19.89 25.94 -22.14
CA LEU A 11 20.71 26.24 -20.97
C LEU A 11 20.97 24.93 -20.20
N LEU A 12 22.20 24.42 -20.32
CA LEU A 12 22.74 23.34 -19.50
C LEU A 12 23.15 23.91 -18.13
N LEU A 13 22.35 23.68 -17.09
CA LEU A 13 22.78 23.90 -15.70
C LEU A 13 23.45 22.63 -15.17
N GLY A 14 24.77 22.72 -14.98
CA GLY A 14 25.57 21.69 -14.31
C GLY A 14 25.25 21.63 -12.83
N VAL A 15 24.89 20.43 -12.35
CA VAL A 15 24.76 20.13 -10.91
C VAL A 15 26.09 19.54 -10.45
N SER A 16 26.81 20.28 -9.61
CA SER A 16 28.01 19.82 -8.92
C SER A 16 27.61 19.04 -7.66
N LEU A 17 27.83 17.72 -7.68
CA LEU A 17 27.70 16.85 -6.49
C LEU A 17 28.84 17.15 -5.50
N ALA A 18 28.55 17.92 -4.46
CA ALA A 18 29.42 18.06 -3.30
C ALA A 18 29.31 16.81 -2.42
N ALA A 19 30.31 15.92 -2.51
CA ALA A 19 30.46 14.80 -1.60
C ALA A 19 31.16 15.25 -0.31
N CYS A 20 30.43 15.38 0.79
CA CYS A 20 31.02 15.56 2.12
C CYS A 20 31.42 14.18 2.68
N THR A 21 32.66 13.76 2.47
CA THR A 21 33.24 12.63 3.22
C THR A 21 33.61 13.13 4.62
N GLY A 22 32.77 12.81 5.60
CA GLY A 22 33.09 13.01 7.01
C GLY A 22 34.18 12.04 7.46
N VAL A 23 35.25 12.58 8.04
CA VAL A 23 36.34 11.84 8.68
C VAL A 23 35.92 11.47 10.10
N PRO A 24 35.99 10.20 10.52
CA PRO A 24 35.97 9.88 11.94
C PRO A 24 37.41 9.78 12.47
N ALA A 25 37.65 10.55 13.53
CA ALA A 25 38.86 10.51 14.35
C ALA A 25 39.04 9.12 14.99
N GLU A 26 40.30 8.69 15.10
CA GLU A 26 40.73 7.53 15.89
C GLU A 26 40.69 7.86 17.39
N PRO A 27 39.96 7.10 18.23
CA PRO A 27 40.07 7.21 19.68
C PRO A 27 41.01 6.15 20.25
N ALA A 28 41.84 6.63 21.18
CA ALA A 28 42.84 5.89 21.93
C ALA A 28 42.29 4.71 22.75
N ALA A 29 43.22 3.78 23.04
CA ALA A 29 43.06 2.59 23.87
C ALA A 29 42.29 2.85 25.18
N THR A 30 41.34 1.97 25.50
CA THR A 30 40.64 1.93 26.79
C THR A 30 40.69 0.52 27.37
N THR A 31 41.18 0.47 28.61
CA THR A 31 41.23 -0.64 29.56
C THR A 31 39.94 -1.47 29.61
N ALA A 32 40.07 -2.80 29.56
CA ALA A 32 38.97 -3.74 29.69
C ALA A 32 38.31 -3.65 31.09
N VAL A 33 37.05 -3.22 31.14
CA VAL A 33 36.13 -3.32 32.29
C VAL A 33 35.44 -4.69 32.23
N PRO A 34 35.17 -5.37 33.36
CA PRO A 34 34.55 -6.69 33.35
C PRO A 34 33.14 -6.62 32.75
N THR A 35 32.90 -7.48 31.78
CA THR A 35 31.61 -7.72 31.14
C THR A 35 30.65 -8.28 32.18
N THR A 36 29.73 -7.45 32.68
CA THR A 36 28.49 -7.96 33.25
C THR A 36 27.67 -8.51 32.09
N SER A 37 27.55 -9.84 32.00
CA SER A 37 26.59 -10.48 31.11
C SER A 37 25.18 -10.04 31.53
N ALA A 38 24.65 -9.02 30.86
CA ALA A 38 23.21 -8.82 30.83
C ALA A 38 22.61 -10.05 30.16
N THR A 39 21.92 -10.88 30.96
CA THR A 39 21.06 -11.93 30.44
C THR A 39 20.02 -11.25 29.53
N PRO A 40 19.80 -11.70 28.29
CA PRO A 40 18.74 -11.13 27.48
C PRO A 40 17.42 -11.57 28.11
N ASP A 41 16.85 -10.72 28.94
CA ASP A 41 15.44 -10.78 29.29
C ASP A 41 14.68 -10.05 28.19
N SER A 42 13.91 -10.79 27.41
CA SER A 42 12.67 -10.31 26.78
C SER A 42 12.00 -11.48 26.08
N SER A 43 11.13 -12.19 26.80
CA SER A 43 10.01 -12.87 26.15
C SER A 43 8.96 -11.79 25.87
N ALA A 44 9.03 -11.15 24.71
CA ALA A 44 8.03 -10.17 24.32
C ALA A 44 6.69 -10.88 24.10
N THR A 45 5.66 -10.50 24.84
CA THR A 45 4.27 -10.91 24.56
C THR A 45 3.90 -10.44 23.15
N PRO A 46 3.33 -11.31 22.28
CA PRO A 46 2.87 -10.90 20.96
C PRO A 46 1.91 -9.71 21.07
N ALA A 47 2.08 -8.71 20.21
CA ALA A 47 1.11 -7.63 20.09
C ALA A 47 -0.26 -8.20 19.67
N PRO A 48 -1.38 -7.64 20.15
CA PRO A 48 -2.69 -8.05 19.70
C PRO A 48 -2.88 -7.78 18.21
N ASP A 49 -3.72 -8.59 17.55
CA ASP A 49 -4.09 -8.37 16.16
C ASP A 49 -4.81 -7.02 16.00
N PRO A 50 -4.61 -6.29 14.88
CA PRO A 50 -5.34 -5.07 14.60
C PRO A 50 -6.85 -5.32 14.52
N ALA A 51 -7.64 -4.30 14.85
CA ALA A 51 -9.09 -4.34 14.77
C ALA A 51 -9.63 -3.09 14.06
N LEU A 52 -10.85 -3.20 13.52
CA LEU A 52 -11.55 -2.06 12.92
C LEU A 52 -11.78 -0.96 13.95
N VAL A 53 -11.56 0.29 13.54
CA VAL A 53 -11.84 1.50 14.33
C VAL A 53 -12.98 2.27 13.63
N PRO A 54 -14.26 2.02 13.97
CA PRO A 54 -15.41 2.53 13.21
C PRO A 54 -15.51 4.07 13.15
N THR A 55 -15.00 4.75 14.18
CA THR A 55 -15.00 6.22 14.27
C THR A 55 -13.68 6.85 13.82
N GLY A 56 -12.74 6.04 13.31
CA GLY A 56 -11.43 6.47 12.85
C GLY A 56 -11.44 6.96 11.40
N THR A 57 -10.28 7.42 10.96
CA THR A 57 -9.97 7.78 9.58
C THR A 57 -9.67 6.54 8.73
N ALA A 58 -9.60 6.70 7.41
CA ALA A 58 -9.11 5.62 6.54
C ALA A 58 -7.66 5.27 6.86
N ALA A 59 -6.79 6.28 7.08
CA ALA A 59 -5.39 6.06 7.43
C ALA A 59 -5.20 5.21 8.70
N GLU A 60 -6.01 5.44 9.74
CA GLU A 60 -5.98 4.64 10.97
C GLU A 60 -6.44 3.20 10.73
N ASN A 61 -7.39 2.98 9.82
CA ASN A 61 -7.89 1.65 9.47
C ASN A 61 -7.07 0.91 8.40
N LEU A 62 -6.08 1.57 7.77
CA LEU A 62 -5.24 0.95 6.74
C LEU A 62 -4.49 -0.28 7.27
N VAL A 63 -4.05 -0.24 8.53
CA VAL A 63 -3.36 -1.38 9.17
C VAL A 63 -4.27 -2.60 9.26
N TYR A 64 -5.54 -2.40 9.65
CA TYR A 64 -6.51 -3.50 9.73
C TYR A 64 -6.93 -4.02 8.36
N PHE A 65 -7.14 -3.11 7.39
CA PHE A 65 -7.37 -3.47 6.00
C PHE A 65 -6.24 -4.35 5.44
N ASN A 66 -4.99 -3.96 5.69
CA ASN A 66 -3.80 -4.72 5.26
C ASN A 66 -3.70 -6.08 5.96
N PHE A 67 -4.04 -6.13 7.25
CA PHE A 67 -4.06 -7.38 8.01
C PHE A 67 -5.02 -8.42 7.40
N LEU A 68 -6.25 -7.99 7.08
CA LEU A 68 -7.25 -8.87 6.44
C LEU A 68 -6.81 -9.30 5.04
N ALA A 69 -6.37 -8.36 4.21
CA ALA A 69 -5.93 -8.66 2.85
C ALA A 69 -4.71 -9.59 2.82
N ALA A 70 -3.72 -9.35 3.68
CA ALA A 70 -2.54 -10.22 3.81
C ALA A 70 -2.92 -11.64 4.24
N ALA A 71 -3.94 -11.80 5.09
CA ALA A 71 -4.45 -13.12 5.46
C ALA A 71 -5.03 -13.87 4.25
N VAL A 72 -5.76 -13.19 3.37
CA VAL A 72 -6.27 -13.76 2.11
C VAL A 72 -5.12 -14.19 1.21
N THR A 73 -4.16 -13.31 0.95
CA THR A 73 -3.00 -13.60 0.08
C THR A 73 -2.17 -14.76 0.63
N LYS A 74 -1.95 -14.81 1.94
CA LYS A 74 -1.22 -15.89 2.61
C LYS A 74 -1.95 -17.23 2.49
N ALA A 75 -3.27 -17.23 2.60
CA ALA A 75 -4.07 -18.45 2.46
C ALA A 75 -4.15 -18.93 1.00
N ASN A 76 -4.27 -18.00 0.05
CA ASN A 76 -4.32 -18.29 -1.37
C ASN A 76 -3.70 -17.13 -2.19
N PRO A 77 -2.46 -17.27 -2.68
CA PRO A 77 -1.83 -16.26 -3.52
C PRO A 77 -2.55 -16.01 -4.86
N ALA A 78 -3.38 -16.97 -5.30
CA ALA A 78 -4.20 -16.88 -6.50
C ALA A 78 -5.67 -16.49 -6.19
N ALA A 79 -5.94 -15.92 -5.01
CA ALA A 79 -7.26 -15.44 -4.64
C ALA A 79 -7.74 -14.35 -5.62
N ASP A 80 -9.02 -14.42 -5.97
CA ASP A 80 -9.69 -13.41 -6.79
C ASP A 80 -10.18 -12.24 -5.93
N GLY A 81 -10.65 -11.16 -6.55
CA GLY A 81 -11.11 -9.96 -5.86
C GLY A 81 -12.27 -10.23 -4.91
N ARG A 82 -13.13 -11.22 -5.20
CA ARG A 82 -14.21 -11.63 -4.29
C ARG A 82 -13.68 -12.06 -2.93
N ALA A 83 -12.61 -12.87 -2.89
CA ALA A 83 -12.05 -13.34 -1.63
C ALA A 83 -11.62 -12.18 -0.71
N TYR A 84 -11.08 -11.09 -1.28
CA TYR A 84 -10.71 -9.89 -0.51
C TYR A 84 -11.94 -9.14 -0.02
N ILE A 85 -12.95 -8.95 -0.86
CA ILE A 85 -14.22 -8.33 -0.45
C ILE A 85 -14.90 -9.13 0.66
N ASP A 86 -14.96 -10.46 0.55
CA ASP A 86 -15.52 -11.33 1.59
C ASP A 86 -14.76 -11.22 2.91
N ALA A 87 -13.43 -11.18 2.87
CA ALA A 87 -12.61 -11.01 4.06
C ALA A 87 -12.82 -9.63 4.72
N LEU A 88 -12.92 -8.56 3.94
CA LEU A 88 -13.21 -7.22 4.47
C LEU A 88 -14.60 -7.15 5.11
N VAL A 89 -15.61 -7.78 4.49
CA VAL A 89 -16.97 -7.84 5.04
C VAL A 89 -17.01 -8.65 6.33
N ALA A 90 -16.31 -9.79 6.37
CA ALA A 90 -16.16 -10.56 7.60
C ALA A 90 -15.43 -9.78 8.70
N GLY A 91 -14.53 -8.87 8.32
CA GLY A 91 -13.87 -7.91 9.21
C GLY A 91 -14.73 -6.69 9.62
N GLY A 92 -15.96 -6.59 9.13
CA GLY A 92 -16.91 -5.55 9.52
C GLY A 92 -16.90 -4.29 8.65
N PHE A 93 -16.18 -4.27 7.52
CA PHE A 93 -16.33 -3.21 6.53
C PHE A 93 -17.66 -3.35 5.77
N ASP A 94 -18.29 -2.23 5.42
CA ASP A 94 -19.58 -2.22 4.71
C ASP A 94 -19.42 -2.60 3.24
N ARG A 95 -20.04 -3.71 2.82
CA ARG A 95 -20.07 -4.19 1.43
C ARG A 95 -20.60 -3.14 0.46
N SER A 96 -21.58 -2.32 0.87
CA SER A 96 -22.20 -1.31 0.00
C SER A 96 -21.26 -0.14 -0.33
N ALA A 97 -20.19 0.01 0.46
CA ALA A 97 -19.15 1.00 0.25
C ALA A 97 -17.97 0.46 -0.56
N MET A 98 -18.05 -0.77 -1.09
CA MET A 98 -16.96 -1.43 -1.77
C MET A 98 -17.08 -1.42 -3.28
N GLU A 99 -15.91 -1.46 -3.93
CA GLU A 99 -15.77 -1.64 -5.37
C GLU A 99 -14.69 -2.68 -5.64
N VAL A 100 -14.82 -3.41 -6.74
CA VAL A 100 -13.80 -4.37 -7.20
C VAL A 100 -13.76 -4.37 -8.72
N SER A 101 -12.56 -4.41 -9.30
CA SER A 101 -12.39 -4.56 -10.75
C SER A 101 -12.69 -6.00 -11.20
N PHE A 102 -12.68 -6.24 -12.50
CA PHE A 102 -12.89 -7.59 -13.03
C PHE A 102 -11.67 -8.47 -12.80
N ASP A 103 -11.90 -9.72 -12.39
CA ASP A 103 -10.87 -10.75 -12.19
C ASP A 103 -10.31 -11.30 -13.52
N ARG A 104 -11.02 -11.06 -14.61
CA ARG A 104 -10.68 -11.51 -15.96
C ARG A 104 -10.86 -10.42 -16.99
N THR A 105 -10.03 -10.46 -18.03
CA THR A 105 -10.10 -9.57 -19.19
C THR A 105 -11.24 -10.01 -20.13
N GLN A 106 -11.57 -9.16 -21.11
CA GLN A 106 -12.56 -9.51 -22.14
C GLN A 106 -12.16 -10.73 -23.00
N ALA A 107 -10.86 -11.03 -23.07
CA ALA A 107 -10.34 -12.22 -23.75
C ALA A 107 -10.34 -13.48 -22.86
N ASP A 108 -10.98 -13.41 -21.68
CA ASP A 108 -11.05 -14.50 -20.71
C ASP A 108 -9.66 -14.95 -20.21
N LEU A 109 -8.79 -13.97 -19.96
CA LEU A 109 -7.50 -14.17 -19.29
C LEU A 109 -7.58 -13.65 -17.86
N VAL A 110 -6.82 -14.25 -16.94
CA VAL A 110 -6.67 -13.71 -15.57
C VAL A 110 -6.14 -12.28 -15.67
N ALA A 111 -6.75 -11.36 -14.94
CA ALA A 111 -6.29 -9.98 -14.92
C ALA A 111 -4.89 -9.88 -14.29
N ASP A 112 -4.01 -9.12 -14.92
CA ASP A 112 -2.65 -8.88 -14.40
C ASP A 112 -2.67 -8.11 -13.07
N SER A 113 -3.73 -7.33 -12.87
CA SER A 113 -3.98 -6.57 -11.66
C SER A 113 -5.48 -6.50 -11.39
N VAL A 114 -5.88 -6.80 -10.16
CA VAL A 114 -7.23 -6.58 -9.66
C VAL A 114 -7.15 -5.56 -8.53
N GLN A 115 -7.99 -4.52 -8.63
CA GLN A 115 -8.13 -3.51 -7.59
C GLN A 115 -9.44 -3.71 -6.86
N PHE A 116 -9.42 -3.51 -5.54
CA PHE A 116 -10.60 -3.46 -4.70
C PHE A 116 -10.50 -2.28 -3.76
N SER A 117 -11.63 -1.78 -3.30
CA SER A 117 -11.63 -0.66 -2.36
C SER A 117 -12.80 -0.70 -1.40
N VAL A 118 -12.68 0.05 -0.33
CA VAL A 118 -13.78 0.43 0.55
C VAL A 118 -13.71 1.93 0.82
N ARG A 119 -14.83 2.62 0.61
CA ARG A 119 -14.99 4.01 1.05
C ARG A 119 -15.16 4.04 2.55
N PHE A 120 -14.27 4.76 3.24
CA PHE A 120 -14.24 4.83 4.70
C PHE A 120 -13.90 6.25 5.14
N ALA A 121 -14.70 6.82 6.03
CA ALA A 121 -14.47 8.16 6.61
C ALA A 121 -14.16 9.29 5.60
N GLY A 122 -14.74 9.24 4.40
CA GLY A 122 -14.54 10.26 3.36
C GLY A 122 -13.33 10.04 2.46
N GLU A 123 -12.60 8.93 2.64
CA GLU A 123 -11.47 8.52 1.80
C GLU A 123 -11.68 7.08 1.31
N CYS A 124 -10.76 6.60 0.49
CA CYS A 124 -10.76 5.27 -0.08
C CYS A 124 -9.56 4.48 0.44
N LEU A 125 -9.83 3.33 1.06
CA LEU A 125 -8.84 2.28 1.24
C LEU A 125 -8.82 1.46 -0.04
N ILE A 126 -7.71 1.50 -0.77
CA ILE A 126 -7.56 0.80 -2.05
C ILE A 126 -6.53 -0.29 -1.89
N GLY A 127 -6.88 -1.51 -2.28
CA GLY A 127 -6.01 -2.66 -2.41
C GLY A 127 -5.81 -3.05 -3.86
N GLN A 128 -4.63 -3.53 -4.20
CA GLN A 128 -4.27 -4.06 -5.51
C GLN A 128 -3.57 -5.40 -5.34
N ILE A 129 -3.96 -6.37 -6.16
CA ILE A 129 -3.39 -7.73 -6.19
C ILE A 129 -3.07 -8.12 -7.63
N GLY A 130 -2.32 -9.20 -7.82
CA GLY A 130 -2.09 -9.81 -9.13
C GLY A 130 -0.61 -9.87 -9.52
N PRO A 131 -0.28 -10.61 -10.59
CA PRO A 131 1.10 -10.86 -10.98
C PRO A 131 1.87 -9.58 -11.37
N ALA A 132 1.22 -8.58 -11.96
CA ALA A 132 1.87 -7.30 -12.28
C ALA A 132 2.09 -6.41 -11.04
N SER A 133 1.45 -6.75 -9.93
CA SER A 133 1.58 -6.05 -8.66
C SER A 133 2.64 -6.64 -7.75
N ASP A 134 3.23 -7.80 -8.09
CA ASP A 134 4.14 -8.55 -7.18
C ASP A 134 3.53 -8.83 -5.79
N GLY A 135 2.24 -9.22 -5.78
CA GLY A 135 1.50 -9.50 -4.55
C GLY A 135 0.50 -8.41 -4.19
N PHE A 136 0.27 -8.24 -2.88
CA PHE A 136 -0.70 -7.28 -2.35
C PHE A 136 -0.06 -5.94 -2.01
N HIS A 137 -0.67 -4.86 -2.49
CA HIS A 137 -0.34 -3.49 -2.16
C HIS A 137 -1.59 -2.70 -1.79
N SER A 138 -1.43 -1.65 -0.99
CA SER A 138 -2.54 -0.79 -0.62
C SER A 138 -2.14 0.67 -0.43
N VAL A 139 -3.14 1.55 -0.50
CA VAL A 139 -2.99 2.99 -0.33
C VAL A 139 -4.27 3.62 0.19
N VAL A 140 -4.15 4.78 0.85
CA VAL A 140 -5.29 5.68 1.10
C VAL A 140 -5.33 6.74 0.01
N ALA A 141 -6.49 6.93 -0.61
CA ALA A 141 -6.68 7.92 -1.65
C ALA A 141 -7.95 8.75 -1.41
N PRO A 142 -8.01 10.00 -1.93
CA PRO A 142 -9.26 10.75 -1.97
C PRO A 142 -10.32 10.06 -2.83
N ILE A 143 -11.59 10.29 -2.50
CA ILE A 143 -12.71 9.90 -3.37
C ILE A 143 -12.62 10.68 -4.68
N LEU A 144 -12.82 10.00 -5.81
CA LEU A 144 -12.82 10.64 -7.13
C LEU A 144 -14.02 11.58 -7.28
N SER A 145 -13.96 12.50 -8.25
CA SER A 145 -15.08 13.41 -8.56
C SER A 145 -16.36 12.67 -9.00
N THR A 146 -16.24 11.40 -9.41
CA THR A 146 -17.36 10.49 -9.71
C THR A 146 -18.07 9.98 -8.46
N GLY A 147 -17.52 10.18 -7.26
CA GLY A 147 -18.01 9.59 -6.00
C GLY A 147 -17.53 8.16 -5.76
N LEU A 148 -16.73 7.61 -6.67
CA LEU A 148 -16.13 6.28 -6.61
C LEU A 148 -14.68 6.34 -6.12
N CYS A 149 -14.16 5.20 -5.71
CA CYS A 149 -12.77 4.98 -5.32
C CYS A 149 -11.91 4.46 -6.47
N LEU A 150 -12.49 3.69 -7.41
CA LEU A 150 -11.74 3.08 -8.51
C LEU A 150 -11.95 3.82 -9.83
N VAL A 151 -10.89 3.84 -10.65
CA VAL A 151 -10.96 4.36 -12.02
C VAL A 151 -11.42 3.25 -12.97
N GLY A 152 -12.31 3.58 -13.89
CA GLY A 152 -12.84 2.66 -14.88
C GLY A 152 -14.14 1.99 -14.45
N SER A 153 -14.41 0.80 -14.97
CA SER A 153 -15.61 0.02 -14.63
C SER A 153 -15.30 -1.00 -13.55
N SER A 154 -16.06 -0.96 -12.45
CA SER A 154 -16.08 -2.00 -11.44
C SER A 154 -17.11 -3.08 -11.78
N ARG A 155 -16.86 -4.28 -11.27
CA ARG A 155 -17.81 -5.40 -11.28
C ARG A 155 -18.88 -5.15 -10.20
N GLN A 156 -20.13 -5.45 -10.52
CA GLN A 156 -21.21 -5.42 -9.53
C GLN A 156 -20.97 -6.44 -8.41
N ILE A 157 -21.23 -6.03 -7.16
CA ILE A 157 -21.15 -6.88 -5.96
C ILE A 157 -22.58 -7.23 -5.53
N ASP A 158 -23.20 -8.20 -6.22
CA ASP A 158 -24.60 -8.65 -6.07
C ASP A 158 -24.74 -10.04 -5.43
N TRP A 159 -23.68 -10.46 -4.80
CA TRP A 159 -23.47 -11.78 -4.24
C TRP A 159 -23.19 -11.70 -2.76
#